data_AF-A0A4Q5TK53-F1
#
_entry.id   AF-A0A4Q5TK53-F1
#
_cell.length_a   1.000
_cell.length_b   1.000
_cell.length_c   1.000
_cell.angle_alpha   90.00
_cell.angle_beta   90.00
_cell.angle_gamma   90.00
#
_symmetry.space_group_name_H-M   'P 1'
#
loop_
_entity.id
_entity.type
_entity.pdbx_description
1 polymer ?
#
loop_
_entity_poly.entity_id
_entity_poly.type
_entity_poly.pdbx_seq_one_letter_code
_entity_poly.pdbx_strand_id
1 'polypeptide(L)'
;MHYLKQTRLLVASFGILLFCLNSSFVSAQSKDEIINGSYLVSFGRFANSSELSYWRQNVGSKNVQQMVANHKDYLRSNSAEREQAIRRSYMDAFGWQPSADELKYWSGQNKTYAELLQNHVQNWLNVYPDKKSHVIKQSYYKVFGRTANADELKYWMGQATCSYAQYVAIHSTWKLNNQKSSSLTRVNPNLKNNNGISTSSFSPTIGAQVVAAGGLNVIAPGGGNVVAAGGLN
;
A
#
# COMPACT_ATOMS: atom_id res chain seq x y z
N MET A 1 -17.07 -91.07 -0.02
CA MET A 1 -15.67 -90.62 0.15
C MET A 1 -15.56 -89.24 -0.48
N HIS A 2 -15.52 -88.17 0.33
CA HIS A 2 -14.29 -87.40 0.61
C HIS A 2 -13.66 -86.84 -0.69
N TYR A 3 -13.65 -85.55 -1.03
CA TYR A 3 -13.24 -84.39 -0.22
C TYR A 3 -13.73 -83.05 -0.84
N LEU A 4 -14.03 -82.08 0.04
CA LEU A 4 -14.20 -80.65 -0.26
C LEU A 4 -12.92 -80.02 -0.83
N LYS A 5 -13.05 -79.01 -1.70
CA LYS A 5 -12.12 -77.87 -1.70
C LYS A 5 -12.81 -76.55 -2.05
N GLN A 6 -12.57 -75.60 -1.15
CA GLN A 6 -13.21 -74.30 -1.00
C GLN A 6 -12.78 -73.26 -2.05
N THR A 7 -13.77 -72.43 -2.32
CA THR A 7 -13.82 -71.08 -2.88
C THR A 7 -12.66 -70.14 -2.50
N ARG A 8 -12.17 -69.37 -3.48
CA ARG A 8 -11.66 -68.00 -3.26
C ARG A 8 -12.25 -67.09 -4.33
N LEU A 9 -13.24 -66.29 -3.92
CA LEU A 9 -13.79 -65.18 -4.70
C LEU A 9 -12.86 -63.97 -4.50
N LEU A 10 -12.32 -63.44 -5.59
CA LEU A 10 -11.61 -62.15 -5.61
C LEU A 10 -12.66 -61.03 -5.62
N VAL A 11 -12.73 -60.27 -4.53
CA VAL A 11 -13.54 -59.05 -4.42
C VAL A 11 -12.85 -57.95 -5.21
N ALA A 12 -13.47 -57.49 -6.29
CA ALA A 12 -13.07 -56.29 -7.01
C ALA A 12 -13.48 -55.05 -6.20
N SER A 13 -12.49 -54.35 -5.62
CA SER A 13 -12.70 -53.06 -4.97
C SER A 13 -12.95 -51.97 -6.02
N PHE A 14 -14.18 -51.48 -6.09
CA PHE A 14 -14.55 -50.25 -6.79
C PHE A 14 -13.97 -49.05 -6.05
N GLY A 15 -12.95 -48.42 -6.62
CA GLY A 15 -12.43 -47.13 -6.17
C GLY A 15 -13.38 -46.01 -6.57
N ILE A 16 -14.19 -45.53 -5.64
CA ILE A 16 -14.93 -44.27 -5.78
C ILE A 16 -13.91 -43.13 -5.64
N LEU A 17 -13.55 -42.52 -6.76
CA LEU A 17 -12.71 -41.32 -6.81
C LEU A 17 -13.55 -40.14 -6.30
N LEU A 18 -13.32 -39.75 -5.04
CA LEU A 18 -13.90 -38.56 -4.44
C LEU A 18 -13.22 -37.33 -5.05
N PHE A 19 -13.84 -36.73 -6.07
CA PHE A 19 -13.44 -35.43 -6.59
C PHE A 19 -13.72 -34.37 -5.52
N CYS A 20 -12.71 -34.05 -4.71
CA CYS A 20 -12.73 -32.86 -3.87
C CYS A 20 -12.78 -31.64 -4.79
N LEU A 21 -13.98 -31.05 -4.93
CA LEU A 21 -14.18 -29.71 -5.44
C LEU A 21 -13.40 -28.74 -4.53
N ASN A 22 -12.17 -28.42 -4.93
CA ASN A 22 -11.46 -27.26 -4.43
C ASN A 22 -12.23 -26.02 -4.88
N SER A 23 -13.23 -25.65 -4.07
CA SER A 23 -13.85 -24.33 -4.14
C SER A 23 -12.77 -23.34 -3.71
N SER A 24 -11.98 -22.86 -4.68
CA SER A 24 -11.16 -21.69 -4.48
C SER A 24 -12.11 -20.56 -4.11
N PHE A 25 -12.11 -20.15 -2.84
CA PHE A 25 -12.83 -18.97 -2.38
C PHE A 25 -12.21 -17.75 -3.06
N VAL A 26 -12.67 -17.43 -4.26
CA VAL A 26 -12.54 -16.10 -4.84
C VAL A 26 -13.42 -15.22 -3.96
N SER A 27 -12.82 -14.57 -2.95
CA SER A 27 -13.52 -13.52 -2.22
C SER A 27 -13.94 -12.47 -3.25
N ALA A 28 -15.25 -12.36 -3.48
CA ALA A 28 -15.79 -11.35 -4.37
C ALA A 28 -15.33 -9.98 -3.88
N GLN A 29 -14.81 -9.16 -4.80
CA GLN A 29 -14.40 -7.79 -4.49
C GLN A 29 -15.56 -7.08 -3.80
N SER A 30 -15.35 -6.61 -2.57
CA SER A 30 -16.38 -5.77 -1.96
C SER A 30 -16.39 -4.43 -2.68
N LYS A 31 -17.59 -3.90 -2.96
CA LYS A 31 -17.75 -2.55 -3.52
C LYS A 31 -16.97 -1.52 -2.70
N ASP A 32 -16.94 -1.71 -1.38
CA ASP A 32 -16.23 -0.84 -0.44
C ASP A 32 -14.72 -0.83 -0.68
N GLU A 33 -14.10 -1.98 -0.97
CA GLU A 33 -12.67 -2.03 -1.28
C GLU A 33 -12.36 -1.35 -2.62
N ILE A 34 -13.21 -1.52 -3.64
CA ILE A 34 -13.06 -0.80 -4.92
C ILE A 34 -13.11 0.72 -4.67
N ILE A 35 -14.11 1.17 -3.91
CA ILE A 35 -14.29 2.58 -3.58
C ILE A 35 -13.07 3.09 -2.81
N ASN A 36 -12.71 2.45 -1.70
CA ASN A 36 -11.58 2.86 -0.87
C ASN A 36 -10.23 2.79 -1.61
N GLY A 37 -10.02 1.78 -2.45
CA GLY A 37 -8.85 1.69 -3.31
C GLY A 37 -8.76 2.88 -4.26
N SER A 38 -9.86 3.24 -4.92
CA SER A 38 -9.90 4.38 -5.83
C SER A 38 -9.70 5.73 -5.13
N TYR A 39 -10.26 5.91 -3.94
CA TYR A 39 -10.08 7.11 -3.11
C TYR A 39 -8.64 7.23 -2.64
N LEU A 40 -8.01 6.13 -2.23
CA LEU A 40 -6.62 6.12 -1.80
C LEU A 40 -5.69 6.53 -2.94
N VAL A 41 -5.86 5.97 -4.14
CA VAL A 41 -5.06 6.33 -5.32
C VAL A 41 -5.26 7.79 -5.72
N SER A 42 -6.52 8.23 -5.74
CA SER A 42 -6.89 9.54 -6.29
C SER A 42 -6.60 10.67 -5.32
N PHE A 43 -6.93 10.47 -4.05
CA PHE A 43 -6.97 11.53 -3.04
C PHE A 43 -6.00 11.31 -1.88
N GLY A 44 -5.45 10.11 -1.69
CA GLY A 44 -4.58 9.80 -0.54
C GLY A 44 -5.34 9.66 0.78
N ARG A 45 -6.63 9.32 0.73
CA ARG A 45 -7.49 9.09 1.89
C ARG A 45 -8.52 8.03 1.56
N PHE A 46 -9.21 7.49 2.57
CA PHE A 46 -10.40 6.68 2.34
C PHE A 46 -11.65 7.54 2.13
N ALA A 47 -12.67 6.91 1.55
CA ALA A 47 -13.99 7.50 1.47
C ALA A 47 -14.58 7.59 2.88
N ASN A 48 -15.20 8.73 3.20
CA ASN A 48 -15.98 8.87 4.43
C ASN A 48 -17.32 8.12 4.32
N SER A 49 -18.09 8.05 5.40
CA SER A 49 -19.34 7.29 5.45
C SER A 49 -20.38 7.73 4.41
N SER A 50 -20.46 9.04 4.14
CA SER A 50 -21.39 9.60 3.14
C SER A 50 -20.95 9.27 1.71
N GLU A 51 -19.66 9.42 1.42
CA GLU A 51 -19.05 9.06 0.15
C GLU A 51 -19.18 7.55 -0.15
N LEU A 52 -18.93 6.69 0.83
CA LEU A 52 -19.15 5.25 0.72
C LEU A 52 -20.61 4.93 0.41
N SER A 53 -21.54 5.55 1.14
CA SER A 53 -22.98 5.32 0.95
C SER A 53 -23.43 5.73 -0.46
N TYR A 54 -22.98 6.88 -0.95
CA TYR A 54 -23.21 7.32 -2.32
C TYR A 54 -22.65 6.31 -3.33
N TRP A 55 -21.37 5.96 -3.21
CA TRP A 55 -20.74 5.10 -4.21
C TRP A 55 -21.23 3.66 -4.18
N ARG A 56 -21.70 3.12 -3.05
CA ARG A 56 -22.34 1.79 -3.02
C ARG A 56 -23.53 1.68 -3.99
N GLN A 57 -24.25 2.78 -4.19
CA GLN A 57 -25.38 2.90 -5.11
C GLN A 57 -24.94 3.24 -6.55
N ASN A 58 -23.79 3.88 -6.73
CA ASN A 58 -23.37 4.49 -8.01
C ASN A 58 -22.12 3.85 -8.68
N VAL A 59 -21.40 2.97 -7.98
CA VAL A 59 -20.19 2.31 -8.50
C VAL A 59 -20.53 1.40 -9.68
N GLY A 60 -21.69 0.72 -9.65
CA GLY A 60 -22.08 -0.25 -10.67
C GLY A 60 -21.08 -1.40 -10.77
N SER A 61 -20.62 -1.70 -11.98
CA SER A 61 -19.58 -2.70 -12.29
C SER A 61 -18.17 -2.12 -12.42
N LYS A 62 -17.96 -0.85 -12.03
CA LYS A 62 -16.66 -0.19 -12.19
C LYS A 62 -15.59 -0.85 -11.33
N ASN A 63 -14.40 -0.99 -11.89
CA ASN A 63 -13.19 -1.38 -11.16
C ASN A 63 -12.45 -0.16 -10.58
N VAL A 64 -11.35 -0.38 -9.85
CA VAL A 64 -10.58 0.72 -9.24
C VAL A 64 -10.08 1.72 -10.28
N GLN A 65 -9.56 1.26 -11.41
CA GLN A 65 -8.99 2.13 -12.45
C GLN A 65 -10.05 3.06 -13.07
N GLN A 66 -11.23 2.53 -13.34
CA GLN A 66 -12.37 3.30 -13.84
C GLN A 66 -12.85 4.32 -12.81
N MET A 67 -12.87 3.93 -11.53
CA MET A 67 -13.19 4.86 -10.44
C MET A 67 -12.12 5.97 -10.29
N VAL A 68 -10.83 5.64 -10.45
CA VAL A 68 -9.74 6.63 -10.45
C VAL A 68 -9.87 7.62 -11.59
N ALA A 69 -10.30 7.18 -12.78
CA ALA A 69 -10.59 8.09 -13.89
C ALA A 69 -11.69 9.10 -13.52
N ASN A 70 -12.80 8.63 -12.93
CA ASN A 70 -13.88 9.52 -12.45
C ASN A 70 -13.38 10.52 -11.41
N HIS A 71 -12.58 10.05 -10.45
CA HIS A 71 -12.02 10.91 -9.41
C HIS A 71 -11.02 11.92 -9.96
N LYS A 72 -10.27 11.57 -11.00
CA LYS A 72 -9.37 12.50 -11.70
C LYS A 72 -10.14 13.62 -12.41
N ASP A 73 -11.32 13.32 -12.95
CA ASP A 73 -12.22 14.36 -13.48
C ASP A 73 -12.77 15.24 -12.35
N TYR A 74 -13.18 14.64 -11.22
CA TYR A 74 -13.60 15.37 -10.03
C TYR A 74 -12.51 16.32 -9.51
N LEU A 75 -11.25 15.87 -9.48
CA LEU A 75 -10.09 16.69 -9.11
C LEU A 75 -9.92 17.92 -10.01
N ARG A 76 -10.35 17.89 -11.29
CA ARG A 76 -10.33 19.10 -12.14
C ARG A 76 -11.33 20.13 -11.65
N SER A 77 -12.55 19.70 -11.37
CA SER A 77 -13.67 20.57 -10.96
C SER A 77 -13.64 20.98 -9.49
N ASN A 78 -12.96 20.25 -8.61
CA ASN A 78 -12.90 20.53 -7.18
C ASN A 78 -11.50 20.96 -6.76
N SER A 79 -11.29 22.27 -6.65
CA SER A 79 -10.01 22.85 -6.21
C SER A 79 -9.64 22.50 -4.77
N ALA A 80 -10.62 22.41 -3.87
CA ALA A 80 -10.38 22.10 -2.47
C ALA A 80 -9.84 20.68 -2.28
N GLU A 81 -10.47 19.67 -2.89
CA GLU A 81 -9.98 18.28 -2.81
C GLU A 81 -8.63 18.13 -3.53
N ARG A 82 -8.43 18.83 -4.65
CA ARG A 82 -7.14 18.86 -5.35
C ARG A 82 -6.02 19.42 -4.48
N GLU A 83 -6.24 20.53 -3.79
CA GLU A 83 -5.27 21.08 -2.85
C GLU A 83 -4.97 20.08 -1.73
N GLN A 84 -5.99 19.44 -1.17
CA GLN A 84 -5.82 18.46 -0.11
C GLN A 84 -5.04 17.21 -0.57
N ALA A 85 -5.26 16.73 -1.79
CA ALA A 85 -4.48 15.65 -2.38
C ALA A 85 -2.99 16.02 -2.54
N ILE A 86 -2.71 17.26 -2.94
CA ILE A 86 -1.33 17.78 -3.02
C ILE A 86 -0.69 17.82 -1.63
N ARG A 87 -1.37 18.41 -0.64
CA ARG A 87 -0.86 18.49 0.74
C ARG A 87 -0.57 17.12 1.33
N ARG A 88 -1.47 16.14 1.14
CA ARG A 88 -1.24 14.76 1.58
C ARG A 88 -0.04 14.13 0.89
N SER A 89 0.11 14.29 -0.43
CA SER A 89 1.27 13.76 -1.16
C SER A 89 2.58 14.34 -0.64
N TYR A 90 2.62 15.62 -0.24
CA TYR A 90 3.79 16.28 0.33
C TYR A 90 4.12 15.79 1.73
N MET A 91 3.12 15.67 2.61
CA MET A 91 3.30 15.13 3.94
C MET A 91 3.83 13.69 3.89
N ASP A 92 3.33 12.87 2.97
CA ASP A 92 3.76 11.48 2.83
C ASP A 92 5.12 11.34 2.15
N ALA A 93 5.41 12.16 1.13
CA ALA A 93 6.69 12.20 0.45
C ALA A 93 7.82 12.69 1.36
N PHE A 94 7.57 13.80 2.05
CA PHE A 94 8.61 14.63 2.63
C PHE A 94 8.49 14.79 4.14
N GLY A 95 7.28 14.73 4.69
CA GLY A 95 7.02 15.01 6.10
C GLY A 95 6.75 16.48 6.42
N TRP A 96 6.56 17.33 5.39
CA TRP A 96 6.21 18.74 5.55
C TRP A 96 5.15 19.20 4.53
N GLN A 97 4.52 20.33 4.82
CA GLN A 97 3.52 20.93 3.94
C GLN A 97 4.17 21.64 2.75
N PRO A 98 3.54 21.63 1.56
CA PRO A 98 4.01 22.41 0.43
C PRO A 98 3.91 23.91 0.71
N SER A 99 4.82 24.68 0.13
CA SER A 99 4.73 26.14 0.03
C SER A 99 3.58 26.58 -0.88
N ALA A 100 3.24 27.86 -0.84
CA ALA A 100 2.20 28.43 -1.71
C ALA A 100 2.54 28.27 -3.22
N ASP A 101 3.82 28.44 -3.58
CA ASP A 101 4.27 28.31 -4.97
C ASP A 101 4.20 26.85 -5.44
N GLU A 102 4.57 25.90 -4.58
CA GLU A 102 4.42 24.47 -4.87
C GLU A 102 2.95 24.07 -5.03
N LEU A 103 2.07 24.55 -4.14
CA LEU A 103 0.64 24.34 -4.28
C LEU A 103 0.10 24.87 -5.60
N LYS A 104 0.51 26.09 -5.99
CA LYS A 104 0.12 26.70 -7.26
C LYS A 104 0.63 25.89 -8.45
N TYR A 105 1.89 25.49 -8.43
CA TYR A 105 2.51 24.68 -9.48
C TYR A 105 1.77 23.35 -9.68
N TRP A 106 1.53 22.59 -8.61
CA TRP A 106 0.88 21.29 -8.70
C TRP A 106 -0.61 21.37 -9.00
N SER A 107 -1.29 22.43 -8.56
CA SER A 107 -2.71 22.64 -8.82
C SER A 107 -3.04 22.74 -10.32
N GLY A 108 -2.07 23.14 -11.15
CA GLY A 108 -2.22 23.22 -12.61
C GLY A 108 -2.04 21.90 -13.35
N GLN A 109 -1.62 20.81 -12.69
CA GLN A 109 -1.17 19.59 -13.38
C GLN A 109 -2.18 18.45 -13.44
N ASN A 110 -3.34 18.61 -12.80
CA ASN A 110 -4.38 17.58 -12.75
C ASN A 110 -3.84 16.17 -12.46
N LYS A 111 -3.08 16.04 -11.37
CA LYS A 111 -2.50 14.77 -10.92
C LYS A 111 -3.29 14.22 -9.75
N THR A 112 -3.41 12.90 -9.70
CA THR A 112 -3.86 12.20 -8.50
C THR A 112 -2.82 12.28 -7.39
N TYR A 113 -3.23 12.02 -6.16
CA TYR A 113 -2.31 11.84 -5.04
C TYR A 113 -1.17 10.85 -5.37
N ALA A 114 -1.49 9.70 -5.97
CA ALA A 114 -0.48 8.70 -6.27
C ALA A 114 0.51 9.16 -7.34
N GLU A 115 0.04 9.85 -8.39
CA GLU A 115 0.90 10.46 -9.42
C GLU A 115 1.84 11.53 -8.84
N LEU A 116 1.34 12.33 -7.89
CA LEU A 116 2.15 13.34 -7.20
C LEU A 116 3.21 12.70 -6.33
N LEU A 117 2.84 11.73 -5.50
CA LEU A 117 3.76 11.05 -4.59
C LEU A 117 4.84 10.27 -5.36
N GLN A 118 4.47 9.60 -6.46
CA GLN A 118 5.44 8.99 -7.35
C GLN A 118 6.41 10.04 -7.93
N ASN A 119 5.91 11.20 -8.36
CA ASN A 119 6.76 12.27 -8.86
C ASN A 119 7.75 12.77 -7.80
N HIS A 120 7.28 13.03 -6.59
CA HIS A 120 8.10 13.48 -5.46
C HIS A 120 9.23 12.49 -5.14
N VAL A 121 8.92 11.20 -5.12
CA VAL A 121 9.94 10.16 -4.87
C VAL A 121 10.93 10.09 -6.03
N GLN A 122 10.44 9.98 -7.27
CA GLN A 122 11.28 9.69 -8.45
C GLN A 122 12.12 10.88 -8.91
N ASN A 123 11.52 12.06 -8.96
CA ASN A 123 12.14 13.22 -9.56
C ASN A 123 12.79 14.13 -8.52
N TRP A 124 12.43 14.01 -7.24
CA TRP A 124 12.97 14.87 -6.20
C TRP A 124 13.83 14.10 -5.20
N LEU A 125 13.27 13.12 -4.48
CA LEU A 125 14.05 12.38 -3.48
C LEU A 125 15.15 11.52 -4.10
N ASN A 126 14.90 10.94 -5.27
CA ASN A 126 15.90 10.11 -5.93
C ASN A 126 16.99 10.92 -6.64
N VAL A 127 16.70 12.19 -6.95
CA VAL A 127 17.59 13.08 -7.71
C VAL A 127 18.41 13.99 -6.81
N TYR A 128 17.85 14.45 -5.68
CA TYR A 128 18.49 15.41 -4.78
C TYR A 128 18.89 14.74 -3.46
N PRO A 129 20.17 14.38 -3.27
CA PRO A 129 20.65 13.66 -2.09
C PRO A 129 20.42 14.41 -0.77
N ASP A 130 20.46 15.74 -0.80
CA ASP A 130 20.16 16.60 0.34
C ASP A 130 18.71 16.44 0.81
N LYS A 131 17.74 16.37 -0.12
CA LYS A 131 16.32 16.13 0.20
C LYS A 131 16.13 14.73 0.78
N LYS A 132 16.73 13.70 0.18
CA LYS A 132 16.69 12.32 0.71
C LYS A 132 17.27 12.25 2.13
N SER A 133 18.44 12.84 2.34
CA SER A 133 19.08 12.93 3.66
C SER A 133 18.20 13.65 4.67
N HIS A 134 17.55 14.74 4.28
CA HIS A 134 16.62 15.46 5.15
C HIS A 134 15.44 14.58 5.55
N VAL A 135 14.78 13.91 4.61
CA VAL A 135 13.66 12.99 4.88
C VAL A 135 14.07 11.87 5.83
N ILE A 136 15.23 11.25 5.62
CA ILE A 136 15.77 10.21 6.53
C ILE A 136 15.96 10.77 7.94
N LYS A 137 16.53 11.97 8.08
CA LYS A 137 16.73 12.59 9.40
C LYS A 137 15.41 12.90 10.10
N GLN A 138 14.42 13.39 9.36
CA GLN A 138 13.08 13.68 9.90
C GLN A 138 12.37 12.41 10.36
N SER A 139 12.42 11.33 9.57
CA SER A 139 11.80 10.06 9.98
C SER A 139 12.49 9.47 11.22
N TYR A 140 13.82 9.60 11.32
CA TYR A 140 14.55 9.26 12.55
C TYR A 140 14.08 10.08 13.74
N TYR A 141 13.96 11.39 13.58
CA TYR A 141 13.51 12.26 14.65
C TYR A 141 12.10 11.89 15.11
N LYS A 142 11.19 11.61 14.16
CA LYS A 142 9.81 11.17 14.44
C LYS A 142 9.76 9.87 15.23
N VAL A 143 10.59 8.88 14.87
CA VAL A 143 10.51 7.52 15.43
C VAL A 143 11.38 7.36 16.69
N PHE A 144 12.59 7.89 16.68
CA PHE A 144 13.60 7.70 17.71
C PHE A 144 13.77 8.90 18.64
N GLY A 145 13.21 10.07 18.31
CA GLY A 145 13.41 11.31 19.08
C GLY A 145 14.81 11.92 18.91
N ARG A 146 15.58 11.46 17.91
CA ARG A 146 16.92 11.96 17.57
C ARG A 146 17.14 11.90 16.07
N THR A 147 18.10 12.65 15.55
CA THR A 147 18.54 12.51 14.16
C THR A 147 19.35 11.22 13.96
N ALA A 148 19.41 10.75 12.71
CA ALA A 148 20.32 9.69 12.30
C ALA A 148 21.78 10.15 12.50
N ASN A 149 22.63 9.28 13.04
CA ASN A 149 24.07 9.51 13.08
C ASN A 149 24.70 9.32 11.68
N ALA A 150 26.01 9.53 11.56
CA ALA A 150 26.71 9.48 10.27
C ALA A 150 26.61 8.09 9.59
N ASP A 151 26.75 7.00 10.36
CA ASP A 151 26.70 5.64 9.83
C ASP A 151 25.29 5.22 9.41
N GLU A 152 24.29 5.56 10.23
CA GLU A 152 22.87 5.35 9.92
C GLU A 152 22.47 6.12 8.66
N LEU A 153 22.85 7.40 8.57
CA LEU A 153 22.56 8.21 7.40
C LEU A 153 23.24 7.62 6.15
N LYS A 154 24.52 7.25 6.25
CA LYS A 154 25.26 6.60 5.16
C LYS A 154 24.58 5.30 4.71
N TYR A 155 24.13 4.48 5.65
CA TYR A 155 23.40 3.25 5.37
C TYR A 155 22.12 3.52 4.57
N TRP A 156 21.26 4.44 5.03
CA TRP A 156 19.99 4.74 4.38
C TRP A 156 20.14 5.48 3.05
N MET A 157 21.18 6.30 2.91
CA MET A 157 21.49 6.95 1.63
C MET A 157 21.83 5.93 0.54
N GLY A 158 22.45 4.81 0.90
CA GLY A 158 22.75 3.70 -0.01
C GLY A 158 21.58 2.75 -0.30
N GLN A 159 20.44 2.91 0.37
CA GLN A 159 19.23 2.11 0.08
C GLN A 159 18.41 2.72 -1.06
N ALA A 160 17.47 1.94 -1.59
CA ALA A 160 16.42 2.46 -2.47
C ALA A 160 15.75 3.68 -1.80
N THR A 161 15.44 4.69 -2.62
CA THR A 161 14.78 5.90 -2.15
C THR A 161 13.38 5.56 -1.66
N CYS A 162 12.95 6.13 -0.55
CA CYS A 162 11.61 5.94 0.00
C CYS A 162 10.99 7.29 0.34
N SER A 163 9.66 7.33 0.40
CA SER A 163 8.94 8.48 0.96
C SER A 163 9.17 8.61 2.47
N TYR A 164 8.90 9.77 3.04
CA TYR A 164 8.92 9.99 4.48
C TYR A 164 8.03 8.98 5.21
N ALA A 165 6.80 8.75 4.75
CA ALA A 165 5.89 7.77 5.34
C ALA A 165 6.49 6.35 5.32
N GLN A 166 7.13 5.95 4.21
CA GLN A 166 7.82 4.66 4.12
C GLN A 166 9.02 4.58 5.08
N TYR A 167 9.82 5.63 5.19
CA TYR A 167 10.93 5.64 6.13
C TYR A 167 10.44 5.57 7.58
N VAL A 168 9.38 6.31 7.95
CA VAL A 168 8.78 6.22 9.29
C VAL A 168 8.31 4.79 9.58
N ALA A 169 7.67 4.12 8.62
CA ALA A 169 7.27 2.73 8.77
C ALA A 169 8.44 1.77 9.01
N ILE A 170 9.46 1.88 8.16
CA ILE A 170 10.69 1.07 8.23
C ILE A 170 11.38 1.31 9.57
N HIS A 171 11.62 2.56 9.93
CA HIS A 171 12.26 2.96 11.17
C HIS A 171 11.48 2.55 12.40
N SER A 172 10.15 2.71 12.41
CA SER A 172 9.32 2.27 13.52
C SER A 172 9.45 0.79 13.78
N THR A 173 9.64 0.02 12.72
CA THR A 173 9.73 -1.43 12.89
C THR A 173 11.11 -1.89 13.19
N TRP A 174 12.10 -1.22 12.63
CA TRP A 174 13.46 -1.34 13.10
C TRP A 174 13.51 -1.08 14.61
N LYS A 175 12.87 -0.02 15.11
CA LYS A 175 12.75 0.28 16.54
C LYS A 175 12.08 -0.85 17.34
N LEU A 176 10.97 -1.41 16.84
CA LEU A 176 10.26 -2.51 17.50
C LEU A 176 11.08 -3.80 17.53
N ASN A 177 11.71 -4.17 16.41
CA ASN A 177 12.48 -5.40 16.29
C ASN A 177 13.84 -5.33 17.00
N ASN A 178 14.39 -4.13 17.21
CA ASN A 178 15.70 -3.93 17.83
C ASN A 178 15.61 -3.53 19.31
N GLN A 179 14.47 -3.79 19.95
CA GLN A 179 14.40 -3.72 21.41
C GLN A 179 15.23 -4.87 22.02
N LYS A 180 16.22 -4.47 22.82
CA LYS A 180 17.19 -5.23 23.64
C LYS A 180 18.05 -6.35 23.02
N SER A 181 17.79 -6.88 21.83
CA SER A 181 18.77 -7.79 21.17
C SER A 181 18.57 -7.92 19.66
N SER A 182 19.27 -7.15 18.84
CA SER A 182 19.58 -7.59 17.47
C SER A 182 20.69 -6.74 16.85
N SER A 183 21.61 -7.42 16.18
CA SER A 183 22.50 -6.87 15.15
C SER A 183 21.68 -6.41 13.93
N LEU A 184 22.25 -5.48 13.15
CA LEU A 184 21.62 -4.86 11.98
C LEU A 184 21.27 -5.89 10.88
N THR A 185 20.11 -6.54 11.02
CA THR A 185 19.52 -7.42 9.99
C THR A 185 18.45 -6.67 9.21
N ARG A 186 18.16 -7.15 7.99
CA ARG A 186 17.13 -6.63 7.07
C ARG A 186 15.85 -6.23 7.81
N VAL A 187 15.48 -4.95 7.72
CA VAL A 187 14.30 -4.40 8.39
C VAL A 187 13.03 -4.79 7.65
N ASN A 188 12.08 -5.38 8.38
CA ASN A 188 10.73 -5.71 7.92
C ASN A 188 9.76 -4.71 8.57
N PRO A 189 9.10 -3.77 7.84
CA PRO A 189 8.18 -2.80 8.42
C PRO A 189 6.81 -3.35 8.91
N ASN A 190 6.55 -3.28 10.21
CA ASN A 190 5.29 -3.33 10.96
C ASN A 190 4.58 -1.96 10.90
N LEU A 191 3.72 -1.87 9.90
CA LEU A 191 2.86 -0.73 9.62
C LEU A 191 1.57 -0.69 10.47
N LYS A 192 1.29 -1.73 11.27
CA LYS A 192 -0.03 -1.93 11.88
C LYS A 192 -0.28 -1.16 13.19
N ASN A 193 0.65 -0.33 13.67
CA ASN A 193 0.54 0.28 15.00
C ASN A 193 0.97 1.76 15.03
N ASN A 194 -0.01 2.66 15.19
CA ASN A 194 0.04 3.99 15.82
C ASN A 194 1.08 5.05 15.39
N ASN A 195 1.71 4.96 14.22
CA ASN A 195 2.73 5.95 13.80
C ASN A 195 2.21 7.11 12.91
N GLY A 196 0.88 7.29 12.83
CA GLY A 196 0.29 8.34 11.98
C GLY A 196 0.34 8.05 10.48
N ILE A 197 0.60 6.79 10.10
CA ILE A 197 0.53 6.30 8.72
C ILE A 197 -0.78 5.52 8.58
N SER A 198 -1.66 5.96 7.68
CA SER A 198 -2.90 5.24 7.37
C SER A 198 -2.59 3.99 6.57
N THR A 199 -2.79 2.82 7.17
CA THR A 199 -2.56 1.53 6.51
C THR A 199 -3.87 0.76 6.50
N SER A 200 -4.31 0.27 5.35
CA SER A 200 -5.41 -0.69 5.27
C SER A 200 -4.99 -1.91 4.49
N SER A 201 -5.53 -3.05 4.90
CA SER A 201 -5.41 -4.31 4.18
C SER A 201 -6.46 -4.38 3.09
N PHE A 202 -6.04 -4.46 1.83
CA PHE A 202 -6.91 -4.84 0.73
C PHE A 202 -6.83 -6.34 0.46
N SER A 203 -7.91 -6.93 -0.04
CA SER A 203 -7.85 -8.25 -0.69
C SER A 203 -6.78 -8.27 -1.79
N PRO A 204 -6.14 -9.42 -2.08
CA PRO A 204 -5.13 -9.53 -3.13
C PRO A 204 -5.56 -8.95 -4.48
N THR A 205 -6.81 -9.20 -4.86
CA THR A 205 -7.40 -8.69 -6.10
C THR A 205 -7.47 -7.17 -6.13
N ILE A 206 -7.90 -6.53 -5.04
CA ILE A 206 -7.99 -5.07 -4.99
C ILE A 206 -6.61 -4.44 -4.84
N GLY A 207 -5.71 -5.06 -4.07
CA GLY A 207 -4.30 -4.64 -4.03
C GLY A 207 -3.70 -4.57 -5.43
N ALA A 208 -3.89 -5.60 -6.25
CA ALA A 208 -3.42 -5.62 -7.64
C ALA A 208 -4.06 -4.51 -8.50
N GLN A 209 -5.36 -4.27 -8.36
CA GLN A 209 -6.02 -3.19 -9.10
C GLN A 209 -5.58 -1.79 -8.66
N VAL A 210 -5.36 -1.60 -7.37
CA VAL A 210 -4.82 -0.35 -6.83
C VAL A 210 -3.43 -0.11 -7.39
N VAL A 211 -2.57 -1.13 -7.43
CA VAL A 211 -1.24 -1.05 -8.06
C VAL A 211 -1.35 -0.72 -9.54
N ALA A 212 -2.24 -1.42 -10.27
CA ALA A 212 -2.48 -1.18 -11.69
C ALA A 212 -3.02 0.23 -11.99
N ALA A 213 -3.77 0.82 -11.05
CA ALA A 213 -4.29 2.18 -11.17
C ALA A 213 -3.28 3.26 -10.78
N GLY A 214 -2.02 2.90 -10.51
CA GLY A 214 -0.94 3.81 -10.11
C GLY A 214 -0.78 3.96 -8.60
N GLY A 215 -1.55 3.24 -7.78
CA GLY A 215 -1.22 3.00 -6.38
C GLY A 215 0.10 2.24 -6.28
N LEU A 216 0.77 2.30 -5.14
CA LEU A 216 2.11 1.73 -5.00
C LEU A 216 2.09 0.60 -3.98
N ASN A 217 2.95 -0.38 -4.20
CA ASN A 217 2.86 -1.68 -3.54
C ASN A 217 3.54 -1.59 -2.16
N VAL A 218 2.78 -1.56 -1.06
CA VAL A 218 3.36 -1.67 0.28
C VAL A 218 3.06 -3.05 0.83
N ILE A 219 3.89 -4.01 0.45
CA ILE A 219 3.88 -5.32 1.07
C ILE A 219 4.29 -5.12 2.53
N ALA A 220 3.34 -5.25 3.47
CA ALA A 220 3.68 -5.58 4.84
C ALA A 220 4.08 -7.06 4.87
N PRO A 221 5.32 -7.42 5.24
CA PRO A 221 5.72 -8.82 5.32
C PRO A 221 4.90 -9.48 6.43
N GLY A 222 4.03 -10.43 6.03
CA GLY A 222 2.93 -10.96 6.83
C GLY A 222 1.60 -11.11 6.06
N GLY A 223 1.59 -10.80 4.76
CA GLY A 223 0.48 -11.16 3.85
C GLY A 223 -0.69 -10.17 3.81
N GLY A 224 -0.56 -9.01 4.44
CA GLY A 224 -1.51 -7.91 4.27
C GLY A 224 -1.04 -6.94 3.19
N ASN A 225 -1.82 -6.78 2.12
CA ASN A 225 -1.54 -5.76 1.10
C ASN A 225 -1.82 -4.39 1.72
N VAL A 226 -0.77 -3.66 2.07
CA VAL A 226 -0.88 -2.26 2.42
C VAL A 226 -0.57 -1.47 1.15
N VAL A 227 -1.26 -0.36 0.94
CA VAL A 227 -0.92 0.57 -0.13
C VAL A 227 -0.60 1.87 0.59
N ALA A 228 0.67 2.25 0.63
CA ALA A 228 1.01 3.66 0.63
C ALA A 228 1.28 3.98 -0.83
N ALA A 229 0.69 5.03 -1.38
CA ALA A 229 1.22 5.51 -2.65
C ALA A 229 2.68 5.97 -2.38
N GLY A 230 3.62 5.62 -3.24
CA GLY A 230 5.05 5.91 -3.19
C GLY A 230 5.93 4.69 -3.52
N GLY A 231 6.66 4.72 -4.65
CA GLY A 231 7.85 3.90 -4.97
C GLY A 231 7.64 2.61 -5.79
N LEU A 232 8.58 2.12 -6.61
CA LEU A 232 9.79 2.60 -7.30
C LEU A 232 10.18 1.44 -8.25
N ASN A 233 10.68 1.73 -9.47
CA ASN A 233 11.25 0.74 -10.39
C ASN A 233 12.63 0.29 -9.92
#